data_AF-A0A9W9HBI6-F1
#
_entry.id   AF-A0A9W9HBI6-F1
#
_cell.length_a   1.000
_cell.length_b   1.000
_cell.length_c   1.000
_cell.angle_alpha   90.00
_cell.angle_beta   90.00
_cell.angle_gamma   90.00
#
_symmetry.space_group_name_H-M   'P 1'
#
loop_
_entity.id
_entity.type
_entity.pdbx_description
1 polymer ?
#
loop_
_entity_poly.entity_id
_entity_poly.type
_entity_poly.pdbx_seq_one_letter_code
_entity_poly.pdbx_strand_id
1 'polypeptide(L)'
;MSFFARVTSRPPTPGTTNAIIMGRKTYDSVPASLRPLAKRINVVITRDTTGSVREGVVAELEKRKAKIAAKAVEARALAQATSAEKEALEPKGAGGDLSEPVTDAIVTPSLGKALETLDSVYGAKGTLGKIFVIGGAEIYNATINMQAEELRGRAVRVVMTNVVRKREEGVPVSFECDTFFPLDGLDEGNGWRAASPKEVSEWVGEEVDGEWKVEGDVEVQMVGFEKVV
;
A
#
# COMPACT_ATOMS: atom_id res chain seq x y z
N MET A 1 -1.81 6.47 -11.19
CA MET A 1 -1.64 6.59 -9.70
C MET A 1 -2.85 6.15 -8.86
N SER A 2 -4.09 6.21 -9.35
CA SER A 2 -5.28 5.90 -8.53
C SER A 2 -5.38 4.43 -8.11
N PHE A 3 -4.92 3.49 -8.95
CA PHE A 3 -4.87 2.06 -8.67
C PHE A 3 -4.12 1.73 -7.37
N PHE A 4 -2.85 2.14 -7.25
CA PHE A 4 -2.04 1.92 -6.05
C PHE A 4 -2.73 2.40 -4.78
N ALA A 5 -3.31 3.61 -4.81
CA ALA A 5 -3.99 4.18 -3.66
C ALA A 5 -5.21 3.35 -3.25
N ARG A 6 -6.06 2.92 -4.21
CA ARG A 6 -7.23 2.09 -3.93
C ARG A 6 -6.83 0.72 -3.39
N VAL A 7 -5.93 0.02 -4.08
CA VAL A 7 -5.51 -1.34 -3.71
C VAL A 7 -4.88 -1.38 -2.33
N THR A 8 -3.96 -0.46 -2.04
CA THR A 8 -3.28 -0.46 -0.73
C THR A 8 -4.15 0.05 0.41
N SER A 9 -5.19 0.86 0.15
CA SER A 9 -6.07 1.39 1.20
C SER A 9 -7.35 0.56 1.42
N ARG A 10 -7.71 -0.34 0.50
CA ARG A 10 -8.88 -1.22 0.60
C ARG A 10 -8.61 -2.38 1.56
N PRO A 11 -9.22 -2.41 2.77
CA PRO A 11 -9.03 -3.52 3.69
C PRO A 11 -9.68 -4.81 3.13
N PRO A 12 -9.12 -6.00 3.42
CA PRO A 12 -9.71 -7.27 3.00
C PRO A 12 -11.02 -7.59 3.72
N THR A 13 -11.16 -7.11 4.95
CA THR A 13 -12.35 -7.31 5.79
C THR A 13 -12.66 -6.03 6.57
N PRO A 14 -13.93 -5.74 6.87
CA PRO A 14 -14.31 -4.61 7.70
C PRO A 14 -13.60 -4.61 9.07
N GLY A 15 -13.24 -3.42 9.58
CA GLY A 15 -12.53 -3.27 10.85
C GLY A 15 -11.02 -3.53 10.80
N THR A 16 -10.46 -3.88 9.63
CA THR A 16 -9.01 -4.02 9.44
C THR A 16 -8.39 -2.84 8.71
N THR A 17 -7.08 -2.68 8.84
CA THR A 17 -6.26 -1.69 8.13
C THR A 17 -5.07 -2.37 7.49
N ASN A 18 -4.85 -2.13 6.19
CA ASN A 18 -3.68 -2.63 5.51
C ASN A 18 -2.39 -1.95 5.99
N ALA A 19 -1.29 -2.68 5.97
CA ALA A 19 0.04 -2.14 6.20
C ALA A 19 0.78 -1.95 4.88
N ILE A 20 1.57 -0.88 4.79
CA ILE A 20 2.53 -0.66 3.71
C ILE A 20 3.94 -0.59 4.31
N ILE A 21 4.83 -1.44 3.84
CA ILE A 21 6.23 -1.48 4.27
C ILE A 21 7.08 -0.84 3.18
N MET A 22 7.92 0.11 3.58
CA MET A 22 8.82 0.80 2.68
C MET A 22 10.17 1.14 3.31
N GLY A 23 11.17 1.34 2.47
CA GLY A 23 12.47 1.85 2.90
C GLY A 23 12.42 3.36 3.15
N ARG A 24 13.33 3.88 3.97
CA ARG A 24 13.43 5.31 4.28
C ARG A 24 13.45 6.21 3.04
N LYS A 25 14.24 5.87 2.02
CA LYS A 25 14.32 6.66 0.78
C LYS A 25 12.97 6.74 0.03
N THR A 26 12.19 5.65 0.04
CA THR A 26 10.85 5.62 -0.56
C THR A 26 9.84 6.43 0.26
N TYR A 27 9.95 6.41 1.58
CA TYR A 27 9.17 7.29 2.44
C TYR A 27 9.50 8.78 2.18
N ASP A 28 10.78 9.09 1.94
CA ASP A 28 11.25 10.43 1.59
C ASP A 28 10.84 10.90 0.19
N SER A 29 10.64 9.98 -0.76
CA SER A 29 10.15 10.33 -2.09
C SER A 29 8.65 10.67 -2.14
N VAL A 30 7.88 10.32 -1.10
CA VAL A 30 6.47 10.72 -1.00
C VAL A 30 6.40 12.20 -0.60
N PRO A 31 5.61 13.04 -1.29
CA PRO A 31 5.46 14.45 -0.92
C PRO A 31 5.08 14.60 0.56
N ALA A 32 5.72 15.54 1.27
CA ALA A 32 5.53 15.76 2.71
C ALA A 32 4.06 16.02 3.12
N SER A 33 3.25 16.54 2.21
CA SER A 33 1.81 16.78 2.42
C SER A 33 0.95 15.52 2.37
N LEU A 34 1.49 14.43 1.81
CA LEU A 34 0.83 13.14 1.61
C LEU A 34 1.31 12.06 2.58
N ARG A 35 2.51 12.20 3.17
CA ARG A 35 3.05 11.26 4.16
C ARG A 35 2.65 11.61 5.61
N PRO A 36 2.43 10.62 6.48
CA PRO A 36 2.21 9.20 6.15
C PRO A 36 0.96 9.01 5.29
N LEU A 37 0.95 7.99 4.43
CA LEU A 37 -0.15 7.73 3.52
C LEU A 37 -1.41 7.35 4.33
N ALA A 38 -2.49 8.10 4.14
CA ALA A 38 -3.72 7.94 4.91
C ALA A 38 -4.40 6.57 4.68
N LYS A 39 -5.21 6.13 5.66
CA LYS A 39 -5.99 4.88 5.66
C LYS A 39 -5.16 3.60 5.59
N ARG A 40 -3.89 3.67 6.02
CA ARG A 40 -2.89 2.60 6.04
C ARG A 40 -1.99 2.71 7.28
N ILE A 41 -1.44 1.59 7.70
CA ILE A 41 -0.32 1.52 8.65
C ILE A 41 0.98 1.66 7.84
N ASN A 42 1.71 2.76 8.02
CA ASN A 42 2.95 3.03 7.31
C ASN A 42 4.14 2.47 8.10
N VAL A 43 4.91 1.55 7.52
CA VAL A 43 6.09 0.98 8.17
C VAL A 43 7.33 1.44 7.43
N VAL A 44 8.17 2.22 8.11
CA VAL A 44 9.41 2.77 7.55
C VAL A 44 10.60 2.00 8.08
N ILE A 45 11.32 1.31 7.19
CA ILE A 45 12.54 0.59 7.51
C ILE A 45 13.74 1.55 7.43
N THR A 46 14.48 1.68 8.53
CA THR A 46 15.69 2.50 8.63
C THR A 46 16.61 1.97 9.73
N ARG A 47 17.92 2.23 9.60
CA ARG A 47 18.89 1.97 10.68
C ARG A 47 18.80 3.01 11.80
N ASP A 48 18.30 4.21 11.51
CA ASP A 48 18.08 5.27 12.49
C ASP A 48 16.71 5.13 13.17
N THR A 49 16.61 4.22 14.14
CA THR A 49 15.33 3.90 14.83
C THR A 49 15.10 4.67 16.12
N THR A 50 16.05 5.51 16.53
CA THR A 50 15.97 6.31 17.77
C THR A 50 16.33 7.78 17.56
N GLY A 51 16.81 8.16 16.38
CA GLY A 51 17.18 9.54 16.06
C GLY A 51 16.15 10.23 15.18
N SER A 52 16.67 11.20 14.42
CA SER A 52 15.89 12.19 13.67
C SER A 52 14.86 11.58 12.71
N VAL A 53 15.14 10.43 12.10
CA VAL A 53 14.20 9.80 11.17
C VAL A 53 12.93 9.36 11.90
N ARG A 54 13.07 8.73 13.08
CA ARG A 54 11.90 8.32 13.87
C ARG A 54 11.11 9.52 14.36
N GLU A 55 11.79 10.52 14.90
CA GLU A 55 11.15 11.75 15.39
C GLU A 55 10.36 12.44 14.26
N GLY A 56 10.95 12.51 13.06
CA GLY A 56 10.30 13.07 11.87
C GLY A 56 9.03 12.30 11.48
N VAL A 57 9.09 10.96 11.39
CA VAL A 57 7.92 10.14 11.06
C VAL A 57 6.81 10.30 12.09
N VAL A 58 7.14 10.34 13.38
CA VAL A 58 6.15 10.56 14.46
C VAL A 58 5.51 11.94 14.36
N ALA A 59 6.31 12.99 14.15
CA ALA A 59 5.79 14.36 14.02
C ALA A 59 4.87 14.51 12.80
N GLU A 60 5.22 13.89 11.67
CA GLU A 60 4.39 13.88 10.46
C GLU A 60 3.09 13.11 10.66
N LEU A 61 3.13 11.99 11.40
CA LEU A 61 1.94 11.23 11.76
C LEU A 61 0.97 12.07 12.60
N GLU A 62 1.46 12.74 13.64
CA GLU A 62 0.62 13.58 14.50
C GLU A 62 -0.02 14.73 13.72
N LYS A 63 0.77 15.39 12.86
CA LYS A 63 0.24 16.41 11.93
C LYS A 63 -0.84 15.84 11.00
N ARG A 64 -0.66 14.60 10.52
CA ARG A 64 -1.62 13.93 9.63
C ARG A 64 -2.90 13.58 10.37
N LYS A 65 -2.81 13.03 11.59
CA LYS A 65 -3.96 12.73 12.45
C LYS A 65 -4.76 14.00 12.76
N ALA A 66 -4.09 15.09 13.13
CA ALA A 66 -4.73 16.38 13.37
C ALA A 66 -5.48 16.90 12.12
N LYS A 67 -4.86 16.81 10.94
CA LYS A 67 -5.50 17.21 9.68
C LYS A 67 -6.72 16.35 9.33
N ILE A 68 -6.66 15.04 9.56
CA ILE A 68 -7.78 14.12 9.34
C ILE A 68 -8.92 14.43 10.31
N ALA A 69 -8.61 14.65 11.59
CA ALA A 69 -9.58 15.00 12.61
C ALA A 69 -10.29 16.33 12.28
N ALA A 70 -9.54 17.37 11.90
CA ALA A 70 -10.12 18.65 11.49
C ALA A 70 -11.08 18.49 10.30
N LYS A 71 -10.67 17.76 9.26
CA LYS A 71 -11.53 17.45 8.10
C LYS A 71 -12.78 16.65 8.48
N ALA A 72 -12.67 15.71 9.42
CA ALA A 72 -13.82 14.94 9.89
C ALA A 72 -14.82 15.82 10.66
N VAL A 73 -14.33 16.79 11.45
CA VAL A 73 -15.18 17.79 12.13
C VAL A 73 -15.88 18.68 11.10
N GLU A 74 -15.16 19.20 10.12
CA GLU A 74 -15.73 20.00 9.02
C GLU A 74 -16.79 19.22 8.23
N ALA A 75 -16.51 17.98 7.86
CA ALA A 75 -17.45 17.13 7.14
C ALA A 75 -18.72 16.82 7.95
N ARG A 76 -18.59 16.60 9.26
CA ARG A 76 -19.73 16.41 10.17
C ARG A 76 -20.56 17.68 10.31
N ALA A 77 -19.92 18.85 10.45
CA ALA A 77 -20.61 20.13 10.52
C ALA A 77 -21.38 20.43 9.22
N LEU A 78 -20.77 20.15 8.06
CA LEU A 78 -21.44 20.30 6.76
C LEU A 78 -22.61 19.32 6.60
N ALA A 79 -22.43 18.05 6.98
CA ALA A 79 -23.50 17.05 6.94
C ALA A 79 -24.69 17.45 7.83
N GLN A 80 -24.42 17.95 9.04
CA GLN A 80 -25.43 18.44 9.98
C GLN A 80 -26.18 19.68 9.46
N ALA A 81 -25.49 20.59 8.76
CA ALA A 81 -26.12 21.74 8.11
C ALA A 81 -27.02 21.36 6.93
N THR A 82 -26.68 20.28 6.19
CA THR A 82 -27.48 19.78 5.06
C THR A 82 -28.64 18.85 5.46
N SER A 83 -28.59 18.23 6.66
CA SER A 83 -29.67 17.36 7.16
C SER A 83 -30.85 18.10 7.79
N ALA A 84 -30.81 19.43 7.89
CA ALA A 84 -31.93 20.24 8.39
C ALA A 84 -33.15 20.30 7.45
N GLU A 85 -33.12 19.66 6.27
CA GLU A 85 -34.23 19.66 5.29
C GLU A 85 -34.84 18.28 4.95
N LYS A 86 -34.43 17.18 5.60
CA LYS A 86 -35.10 15.87 5.39
C LYS A 86 -35.27 15.06 6.67
N GLU A 87 -36.26 15.42 7.47
CA GLU A 87 -36.94 14.47 8.35
C GLU A 87 -38.11 13.84 7.59
N ALA A 88 -37.97 12.57 7.19
CA ALA A 88 -39.05 11.56 7.18
C ALA A 88 -38.52 10.18 6.73
N LEU A 89 -38.90 9.16 7.51
CA LEU A 89 -38.83 7.70 7.32
C LEU A 89 -37.57 6.92 7.78
N GLU A 90 -37.64 6.58 9.06
CA GLU A 90 -37.42 5.26 9.71
C GLU A 90 -36.04 4.55 9.72
N PRO A 91 -35.73 3.83 10.83
CA PRO A 91 -34.40 3.35 11.14
C PRO A 91 -34.18 1.95 10.58
N LYS A 92 -33.26 1.81 9.63
CA LYS A 92 -32.71 0.50 9.27
C LYS A 92 -31.44 0.20 10.07
N GLY A 93 -31.61 -0.75 10.99
CA GLY A 93 -30.69 -1.88 11.12
C GLY A 93 -29.41 -1.62 11.92
N ALA A 94 -29.29 -2.36 13.02
CA ALA A 94 -28.05 -2.57 13.75
C ALA A 94 -26.91 -3.06 12.83
N GLY A 95 -26.06 -2.16 12.38
CA GLY A 95 -24.71 -2.45 11.93
C GLY A 95 -23.76 -1.86 12.96
N GLY A 96 -23.05 -2.72 13.70
CA GLY A 96 -21.98 -2.28 14.61
C GLY A 96 -21.01 -1.36 13.86
N ASP A 97 -20.49 -0.35 14.56
CA ASP A 97 -19.52 0.62 14.05
C ASP A 97 -18.33 -0.09 13.36
N LEU A 98 -18.42 -0.30 12.04
CA LEU A 98 -17.36 -0.89 11.23
C LEU A 98 -16.36 0.24 10.95
N SER A 99 -15.45 0.45 11.90
CA SER A 99 -14.51 1.57 11.88
C SER A 99 -13.72 1.63 10.57
N GLU A 100 -13.67 2.81 9.95
CA GLU A 100 -12.84 3.04 8.75
C GLU A 100 -11.36 2.70 9.00
N PRO A 101 -10.59 2.33 7.95
CA PRO A 101 -9.15 2.10 8.09
C PRO A 101 -8.43 3.30 8.69
N VAL A 102 -7.56 3.03 9.67
CA VAL A 102 -6.84 4.07 10.41
C VAL A 102 -5.60 4.56 9.66
N THR A 103 -5.05 5.70 10.08
CA THR A 103 -3.74 6.17 9.62
C THR A 103 -2.75 6.07 10.76
N ASP A 104 -1.72 5.25 10.57
CA ASP A 104 -0.67 5.06 11.56
C ASP A 104 0.71 5.01 10.90
N ALA A 105 1.77 5.20 11.69
CA ALA A 105 3.14 5.07 11.21
C ALA A 105 4.08 4.53 12.29
N ILE A 106 4.88 3.52 11.93
CA ILE A 106 5.90 2.92 12.78
C ILE A 106 7.25 2.86 12.07
N VAL A 107 8.33 2.92 12.86
CA VAL A 107 9.70 2.86 12.36
C VAL A 107 10.36 1.59 12.89
N THR A 108 10.96 0.81 12.00
CA THR A 108 11.58 -0.48 12.35
C THR A 108 12.98 -0.64 11.76
N PRO A 109 13.87 -1.44 12.39
CA PRO A 109 15.24 -1.62 11.92
C PRO A 109 15.36 -2.57 10.72
N SER A 110 14.37 -3.43 10.51
CA SER A 110 14.42 -4.48 9.49
C SER A 110 13.02 -4.92 9.08
N LEU A 111 12.95 -5.68 7.97
CA LEU A 111 11.72 -6.27 7.47
C LEU A 111 11.17 -7.35 8.42
N GLY A 112 12.04 -8.21 8.98
CA GLY A 112 11.62 -9.18 10.00
C GLY A 112 11.00 -8.52 11.24
N LYS A 113 11.61 -7.43 11.74
CA LYS A 113 11.05 -6.68 12.88
C LYS A 113 9.77 -5.93 12.52
N ALA A 114 9.63 -5.48 11.27
CA ALA A 114 8.39 -4.90 10.76
C ALA A 114 7.24 -5.92 10.84
N LEU A 115 7.43 -7.13 10.32
CA LEU A 115 6.41 -8.18 10.36
C LEU A 115 6.05 -8.57 11.80
N GLU A 116 7.06 -8.76 12.66
CA GLU A 116 6.83 -9.06 14.09
C GLU A 116 5.99 -7.96 14.78
N THR A 117 6.34 -6.69 14.54
CA THR A 117 5.63 -5.56 15.16
C THR A 117 4.19 -5.46 14.64
N LEU A 118 3.98 -5.67 13.33
CA LEU A 118 2.65 -5.68 12.74
C LEU A 118 1.77 -6.77 13.37
N ASP A 119 2.31 -7.97 13.51
CA ASP A 119 1.61 -9.11 14.12
C ASP A 119 1.30 -8.84 15.60
N SER A 120 2.27 -8.34 16.37
CA SER A 120 2.08 -8.12 17.81
C SER A 120 1.12 -6.96 18.11
N VAL A 121 1.17 -5.87 17.34
CA VAL A 121 0.43 -4.63 17.65
C VAL A 121 -0.96 -4.64 17.03
N TYR A 122 -1.09 -5.08 15.77
CA TYR A 122 -2.33 -5.01 15.02
C TYR A 122 -2.94 -6.40 14.79
N GLY A 123 -2.10 -7.40 14.49
CA GLY A 123 -2.53 -8.78 14.28
C GLY A 123 -3.17 -9.39 15.52
N ALA A 124 -2.55 -9.23 16.69
CA ALA A 124 -3.07 -9.70 17.98
C ALA A 124 -4.42 -9.07 18.36
N LYS A 125 -4.74 -7.90 17.79
CA LYS A 125 -6.02 -7.19 17.98
C LYS A 125 -7.06 -7.51 16.88
N GLY A 126 -6.70 -8.32 15.89
CA GLY A 126 -7.55 -8.60 14.72
C GLY A 126 -7.75 -7.39 13.80
N THR A 127 -6.89 -6.38 13.87
CA THR A 127 -7.02 -5.11 13.11
C THR A 127 -6.07 -5.03 11.91
N LEU A 128 -5.18 -6.01 11.72
CA LEU A 128 -4.24 -6.06 10.62
C LEU A 128 -4.91 -6.63 9.36
N GLY A 129 -4.88 -5.86 8.27
CA GLY A 129 -5.32 -6.29 6.94
C GLY A 129 -4.19 -6.94 6.12
N LYS A 130 -4.16 -6.67 4.82
CA LYS A 130 -3.06 -7.10 3.94
C LYS A 130 -1.79 -6.30 4.22
N ILE A 131 -0.64 -6.94 4.05
CA ILE A 131 0.68 -6.29 4.13
C ILE A 131 1.20 -6.13 2.70
N PHE A 132 1.48 -4.90 2.30
CA PHE A 132 2.09 -4.58 1.01
C PHE A 132 3.52 -4.12 1.23
N VAL A 133 4.47 -4.69 0.50
CA VAL A 133 5.82 -4.12 0.37
C VAL A 133 5.80 -3.18 -0.83
N ILE A 134 6.04 -1.90 -0.62
CA ILE A 134 5.95 -0.86 -1.66
C ILE A 134 7.32 -0.30 -2.09
N GLY A 135 8.39 -0.99 -1.70
CA GLY A 135 9.76 -0.73 -2.15
C GLY A 135 10.61 0.08 -1.18
N GLY A 136 11.75 0.63 -1.60
CA GLY A 136 12.33 0.56 -2.94
C GLY A 136 13.10 -0.74 -3.21
N ALA A 137 14.01 -0.70 -4.18
CA ALA A 137 14.78 -1.86 -4.65
C ALA A 137 15.43 -2.67 -3.51
N GLU A 138 16.04 -2.00 -2.52
CA GLU A 138 16.63 -2.67 -1.35
C GLU A 138 15.61 -3.50 -0.56
N ILE A 139 14.39 -2.97 -0.36
CA ILE A 139 13.33 -3.66 0.40
C ILE A 139 12.67 -4.75 -0.44
N TYR A 140 12.48 -4.52 -1.75
CA TYR A 140 12.03 -5.58 -2.66
C TYR A 140 13.02 -6.74 -2.67
N ASN A 141 14.33 -6.46 -2.80
CA ASN A 141 15.37 -7.47 -2.80
C ASN A 141 15.36 -8.27 -1.49
N ALA A 142 15.27 -7.57 -0.35
CA ALA A 142 15.17 -8.24 0.95
C ALA A 142 13.95 -9.17 1.01
N THR A 143 12.78 -8.71 0.58
CA THR A 143 11.52 -9.47 0.63
C THR A 143 11.58 -10.74 -0.22
N ILE A 144 12.12 -10.65 -1.44
CA ILE A 144 12.19 -11.79 -2.37
C ILE A 144 13.10 -12.90 -1.83
N ASN A 145 14.16 -12.53 -1.11
CA ASN A 145 15.16 -13.45 -0.56
C ASN A 145 14.83 -13.98 0.84
N MET A 146 13.75 -13.49 1.47
CA MET A 146 13.32 -14.00 2.78
C MET A 146 12.87 -15.44 2.69
N GLN A 147 13.18 -16.20 3.74
CA GLN A 147 12.72 -17.57 3.92
C GLN A 147 11.31 -17.62 4.53
N ALA A 148 10.66 -18.79 4.44
CA ALA A 148 9.30 -18.98 4.92
C ALA A 148 9.13 -18.64 6.41
N GLU A 149 10.13 -18.95 7.25
CA GLU A 149 10.14 -18.65 8.68
C GLU A 149 10.17 -17.14 8.94
N GLU A 150 10.95 -16.39 8.15
CA GLU A 150 11.07 -14.94 8.26
C GLU A 150 9.78 -14.26 7.77
N LEU A 151 9.15 -14.80 6.72
CA LEU A 151 7.84 -14.37 6.22
C LEU A 151 6.69 -14.80 7.14
N ARG A 152 6.99 -15.63 8.14
CA ARG A 152 6.05 -16.30 9.05
C ARG A 152 4.92 -17.01 8.30
N GLY A 153 5.31 -17.81 7.32
CA GLY A 153 4.42 -18.63 6.51
C GLY A 153 3.60 -17.88 5.47
N ARG A 154 3.87 -16.59 5.23
CA ARG A 154 3.16 -15.81 4.21
C ARG A 154 3.73 -16.08 2.81
N ALA A 155 2.84 -16.32 1.86
CA ALA A 155 3.19 -16.35 0.45
C ALA A 155 3.64 -14.95 -0.04
N VAL A 156 4.62 -14.91 -0.94
CA VAL A 156 5.06 -13.68 -1.60
C VAL A 156 4.42 -13.60 -2.98
N ARG A 157 3.73 -12.49 -3.23
CA ARG A 157 3.10 -12.17 -4.51
C ARG A 157 3.54 -10.78 -4.95
N VAL A 158 3.75 -10.61 -6.25
CA VAL A 158 4.05 -9.31 -6.87
C VAL A 158 2.84 -8.90 -7.70
N VAL A 159 2.31 -7.72 -7.42
CA VAL A 159 1.36 -7.02 -8.31
C VAL A 159 2.16 -5.94 -9.01
N MET A 160 2.32 -6.06 -10.32
CA MET A 160 3.21 -5.23 -11.13
C MET A 160 2.40 -4.40 -12.11
N THR A 161 2.77 -3.13 -12.26
CA THR A 161 2.30 -2.29 -13.36
C THR A 161 3.45 -2.17 -14.35
N ASN A 162 3.34 -2.85 -15.49
CA ASN A 162 4.24 -2.63 -16.62
C ASN A 162 3.95 -1.25 -17.18
N VAL A 163 4.99 -0.49 -17.51
CA VAL A 163 4.87 0.85 -18.09
C VAL A 163 5.84 0.94 -19.27
N VAL A 164 5.31 1.24 -20.45
CA VAL A 164 6.12 1.44 -21.66
C VAL A 164 5.76 2.79 -22.28
N ARG A 165 6.73 3.43 -22.93
CA ARG A 165 6.46 4.64 -23.71
C ARG A 165 5.67 4.27 -24.96
N LYS A 166 4.69 5.10 -25.31
CA LYS A 166 4.07 5.01 -26.62
C LYS A 166 5.15 5.20 -27.69
N ARG A 167 5.16 4.35 -28.72
CA ARG A 167 6.13 4.48 -29.81
C ARG A 167 5.87 5.78 -30.56
N GLU A 168 6.86 6.66 -30.54
CA GLU A 168 6.88 7.92 -31.28
C GLU A 168 8.21 8.05 -32.02
N GLU A 169 8.17 8.53 -33.27
CA GLU A 169 9.35 8.61 -34.13
C GLU A 169 10.36 9.62 -33.56
N GLY A 170 11.60 9.17 -33.33
CA GLY A 170 12.68 9.99 -32.77
C GLY A 170 12.74 10.06 -31.23
N VAL A 171 11.81 9.45 -30.50
CA VAL A 171 11.83 9.38 -29.03
C VAL A 171 12.34 8.01 -28.55
N PRO A 172 13.34 7.96 -27.64
CA PRO A 172 13.77 6.71 -27.04
C PRO A 172 12.62 6.00 -26.33
N VAL A 173 12.45 4.71 -26.64
CA VAL A 173 11.39 3.85 -26.07
C VAL A 173 11.65 3.53 -24.59
N SER A 174 12.90 3.65 -24.13
CA SER A 174 13.33 3.38 -22.75
C SER A 174 13.27 4.61 -21.84
N PHE A 175 13.09 4.36 -20.54
CA PHE A 175 13.27 5.36 -19.49
C PHE A 175 14.71 5.32 -18.97
N GLU A 176 15.26 6.47 -18.61
CA GLU A 176 16.50 6.53 -17.85
C GLU A 176 16.19 6.16 -16.39
N CYS A 177 16.84 5.11 -15.90
CA CYS A 177 16.63 4.57 -14.56
C CYS A 177 17.98 4.36 -13.87
N ASP A 178 18.07 4.78 -12.60
CA ASP A 178 19.22 4.51 -11.72
C ASP A 178 18.95 3.37 -10.73
N THR A 179 17.69 2.95 -10.63
CA THR A 179 17.19 1.98 -9.67
C THR A 179 16.30 0.98 -10.40
N PHE A 180 16.61 -0.32 -10.23
CA PHE A 180 15.91 -1.40 -10.91
C PHE A 180 15.22 -2.33 -9.92
N PHE A 181 14.17 -3.02 -10.37
CA PHE A 181 13.60 -4.13 -9.63
C PHE A 181 14.68 -5.23 -9.51
N PRO A 182 14.79 -5.93 -8.36
CA PRO A 182 15.92 -6.83 -8.09
C PRO A 182 16.01 -8.09 -8.95
N LEU A 183 15.01 -8.36 -9.79
CA LEU A 183 14.99 -9.49 -10.72
C LEU A 183 14.73 -8.99 -12.14
N ASP A 184 15.48 -9.52 -13.10
CA ASP A 184 15.27 -9.31 -14.52
C ASP A 184 14.16 -10.24 -15.03
N GLY A 185 12.92 -9.90 -14.70
CA GLY A 185 11.74 -10.72 -15.00
C GLY A 185 11.32 -11.64 -13.85
N LEU A 186 10.07 -12.11 -13.90
CA LEU A 186 9.46 -13.02 -12.94
C LEU A 186 8.87 -14.20 -13.72
N ASP A 187 9.53 -15.35 -13.67
CA ASP A 187 9.16 -16.54 -14.44
C ASP A 187 9.57 -17.83 -13.72
N GLU A 188 9.22 -18.97 -14.32
CA GLU A 188 9.45 -20.29 -13.72
C GLU A 188 10.94 -20.56 -13.50
N GLY A 189 11.82 -19.98 -14.34
CA GLY A 189 13.27 -20.11 -14.25
C GLY A 189 13.86 -19.47 -13.00
N ASN A 190 13.17 -18.49 -12.40
CA ASN A 190 13.56 -17.89 -11.12
C ASN A 190 12.53 -18.10 -9.98
N GLY A 191 11.68 -19.12 -10.12
CA GLY A 191 10.78 -19.58 -9.05
C GLY A 191 9.48 -18.78 -8.93
N TRP A 192 9.02 -18.18 -10.02
CA TRP A 192 7.78 -17.41 -10.08
C TRP A 192 6.80 -17.97 -11.11
N ARG A 193 5.52 -17.80 -10.85
CA ARG A 193 4.44 -18.15 -11.76
C ARG A 193 3.63 -16.91 -12.07
N ALA A 194 3.33 -16.67 -13.34
CA ALA A 194 2.36 -15.65 -13.73
C ALA A 194 0.95 -16.03 -13.26
N ALA A 195 0.28 -15.09 -12.61
CA ALA A 195 -1.10 -15.24 -12.16
C ALA A 195 -2.07 -14.76 -13.25
N SER A 196 -3.22 -15.42 -13.34
CA SER A 196 -4.30 -15.02 -14.23
C SER A 196 -4.91 -13.67 -13.79
N PRO A 197 -5.53 -12.91 -14.71
CA PRO A 197 -6.21 -11.65 -14.37
C PRO A 197 -7.26 -11.82 -13.26
N LYS A 198 -7.93 -12.98 -13.22
CA LYS A 198 -8.86 -13.35 -12.15
C LYS A 198 -8.18 -13.43 -10.79
N GLU A 199 -7.07 -14.15 -10.68
CA GLU A 199 -6.30 -14.25 -9.44
C GLU A 199 -5.81 -12.86 -8.98
N VAL A 200 -5.29 -12.04 -9.90
CA VAL A 200 -4.86 -10.68 -9.57
C VAL A 200 -6.02 -9.84 -9.06
N SER A 201 -7.20 -9.94 -9.69
CA SER A 201 -8.42 -9.25 -9.25
C SER A 201 -8.81 -9.65 -7.82
N GLU A 202 -8.73 -10.93 -7.47
CA GLU A 202 -8.97 -11.43 -6.11
C GLU A 202 -7.93 -10.88 -5.12
N TRP A 203 -6.67 -10.76 -5.53
CA TRP A 203 -5.61 -10.23 -4.69
C TRP A 203 -5.78 -8.73 -4.40
N VAL A 204 -6.29 -7.95 -5.34
CA VAL A 204 -6.39 -6.48 -5.21
C VAL A 204 -7.79 -5.98 -4.82
N GLY A 205 -8.82 -6.84 -4.95
CA GLY A 205 -10.20 -6.52 -4.61
C GLY A 205 -10.86 -5.52 -5.56
N GLU A 206 -10.34 -5.41 -6.79
CA GLU A 206 -10.97 -4.72 -7.92
C GLU A 206 -10.61 -5.46 -9.21
N GLU A 207 -11.41 -5.24 -10.26
CA GLU A 207 -11.22 -5.90 -11.56
C GLU A 207 -9.89 -5.50 -12.20
N VAL A 208 -9.15 -6.51 -12.66
CA VAL A 208 -7.94 -6.42 -13.46
C VAL A 208 -8.10 -7.36 -14.63
N ASP A 209 -8.05 -6.80 -15.85
CA ASP A 209 -8.20 -7.53 -17.12
C ASP A 209 -6.85 -8.00 -17.70
N GLY A 210 -5.75 -7.40 -17.24
CA GLY A 210 -4.41 -7.69 -17.77
C GLY A 210 -4.16 -7.08 -19.14
N GLU A 211 -4.99 -6.15 -19.59
CA GLU A 211 -4.85 -5.48 -20.89
C GLU A 211 -3.96 -4.24 -20.80
N TRP A 212 -3.33 -3.89 -21.93
CA TRP A 212 -2.60 -2.63 -22.08
C TRP A 212 -3.57 -1.47 -22.24
N LYS A 213 -3.35 -0.39 -21.50
CA LYS A 213 -4.19 0.81 -21.49
C LYS A 213 -3.32 2.04 -21.68
N VAL A 214 -3.78 2.96 -22.53
CA VAL A 214 -3.07 4.23 -22.77
C VAL A 214 -3.37 5.19 -21.61
N GLU A 215 -2.33 5.68 -20.96
CA GLU A 215 -2.39 6.74 -19.95
C GLU A 215 -1.44 7.88 -20.34
N GLY A 216 -1.93 8.84 -21.14
CA GLY A 216 -1.11 9.95 -21.62
C GLY A 216 -0.09 9.51 -22.67
N ASP A 217 1.20 9.66 -22.36
CA ASP A 217 2.35 9.31 -23.19
C ASP A 217 2.87 7.87 -22.98
N VAL A 218 2.25 7.13 -22.06
CA VAL A 218 2.61 5.75 -21.74
C VAL A 218 1.46 4.78 -21.97
N GLU A 219 1.82 3.51 -22.15
CA GLU A 219 0.90 2.37 -22.07
C GLU A 219 1.22 1.62 -20.78
N VAL A 220 0.17 1.22 -20.05
CA VAL A 220 0.27 0.53 -18.77
C VAL A 220 -0.49 -0.78 -18.78
N GLN A 221 0.04 -1.79 -18.09
CA GLN A 221 -0.62 -3.09 -17.94
C GLN A 221 -0.43 -3.59 -16.50
N MET A 222 -1.51 -4.03 -15.86
CA MET A 222 -1.44 -4.62 -14.52
C MET A 222 -1.40 -6.15 -14.62
N VAL A 223 -0.35 -6.74 -14.05
CA VAL A 223 -0.12 -8.19 -14.02
C VAL A 223 0.26 -8.64 -12.61
N GLY A 224 0.26 -9.95 -12.38
CA GLY A 224 0.66 -10.50 -11.09
C GLY A 224 1.49 -11.75 -11.20
N PHE A 225 2.30 -11.99 -10.18
CA PHE A 225 3.18 -13.14 -10.08
C PHE A 225 3.14 -13.69 -8.65
N GLU A 226 3.24 -15.00 -8.52
CA GLU A 226 3.31 -15.70 -7.23
C GLU A 226 4.59 -16.51 -7.16
N LYS A 227 5.29 -16.42 -6.01
CA LYS A 227 6.49 -17.22 -5.76
C LYS A 227 6.07 -18.67 -5.50
N VAL A 228 6.65 -19.61 -6.25
CA VAL A 228 6.30 -21.05 -6.18
C VAL A 228 7.30 -21.90 -5.38
N VAL A 229 8.43 -21.32 -4.97
CA VAL A 229 9.50 -21.97 -4.20
C VAL A 229 9.86 -21.18 -2.95
#